data_AF-A0A957ZDR6-F1
#
_entry.id   AF-A0A957ZDR6-F1
#
_cell.length_a   1.000
_cell.length_b   1.000
_cell.length_c   1.000
_cell.angle_alpha   90.00
_cell.angle_beta   90.00
_cell.angle_gamma   90.00
#
_symmetry.space_group_name_H-M   'P 1'
#
loop_
_entity.id
_entity.type
_entity.pdbx_description
1 polymer ?
#
loop_
_entity_poly.entity_id
_entity_poly.type
_entity_poly.pdbx_seq_one_letter_code
_entity_poly.pdbx_strand_id
1 'polypeptide(L)'
;MALYQPDGGFLAPENCVVSYCFAAMRHGAELHGREGVLRWEPLPGGEGVRVYTERAIYEADSLVITAGAWNDEMLGFLRNTAVPELQVLAWFQPQRPEFFTQESFPVFNLLVDEGRYYGFPVHAVPGFKIGKYHHLEERGHPDALRRDVMEEDEEVLRECVARYFPAAAGPVMTLKSCMFTNAPDGHFIIDLHPEHPQVSYASACSGHGFKFGSVIGEILADLAQYRQTRHNIDLFTHTRFQGQSAHGFSGEHGALTPIYETAVRKHAKREQHTISSPVRRTRHSPSGIPGAPSRETHLSRAYGEQPSEQRMQQQAETIRS
;
A
#
# COMPACT_ATOMS: atom_id res chain seq x y z
N MET A 1 -8.65 14.67 -16.65
CA MET A 1 -8.45 13.63 -17.69
C MET A 1 -8.54 12.28 -16.99
N ALA A 2 -9.14 11.27 -17.63
CA ALA A 2 -9.20 9.92 -17.10
C ALA A 2 -8.74 8.92 -18.16
N LEU A 3 -8.09 7.84 -17.73
CA LEU A 3 -7.70 6.71 -18.55
C LEU A 3 -8.20 5.44 -17.85
N TYR A 4 -8.88 4.56 -18.59
CA TYR A 4 -9.36 3.28 -18.08
C TYR A 4 -8.53 2.14 -18.68
N GLN A 5 -8.03 1.25 -17.82
CA GLN A 5 -7.28 0.06 -18.21
C GLN A 5 -8.09 -1.19 -17.82
N PRO A 6 -8.79 -1.85 -18.76
CA PRO A 6 -9.67 -2.98 -18.46
C PRO A 6 -8.92 -4.21 -17.94
N ASP A 7 -7.63 -4.36 -18.30
CA ASP A 7 -6.78 -5.47 -17.84
C ASP A 7 -6.19 -5.21 -16.44
N GLY A 8 -6.45 -4.05 -15.86
CA GLY A 8 -6.05 -3.71 -14.48
C GLY A 8 -6.97 -4.34 -13.44
N GLY A 9 -6.47 -4.49 -12.22
CA GLY A 9 -7.24 -5.06 -11.12
C GLY A 9 -6.55 -4.89 -9.77
N PHE A 10 -6.94 -5.72 -8.81
CA PHE A 10 -6.32 -5.79 -7.49
C PHE A 10 -5.99 -7.22 -7.09
N LEU A 11 -5.15 -7.34 -6.07
CA LEU A 11 -4.82 -8.58 -5.40
C LEU A 11 -5.41 -8.53 -3.99
N ALA A 12 -5.84 -9.68 -3.46
CA ALA A 12 -6.18 -9.84 -2.05
C ALA A 12 -4.88 -10.19 -1.29
N PRO A 13 -4.21 -9.22 -0.64
CA PRO A 13 -2.81 -9.37 -0.29
C PRO A 13 -2.57 -10.45 0.77
N GLU A 14 -3.45 -10.55 1.77
CA GLU A 14 -3.35 -11.57 2.81
C GLU A 14 -3.49 -12.98 2.21
N ASN A 15 -4.42 -13.16 1.25
CA ASN A 15 -4.61 -14.46 0.58
C ASN A 15 -3.39 -14.84 -0.27
N CYS A 16 -2.77 -13.88 -0.96
CA CYS A 16 -1.54 -14.12 -1.72
C CYS A 16 -0.40 -14.58 -0.80
N VAL A 17 -0.19 -13.89 0.33
CA VAL A 17 0.86 -14.25 1.31
C VAL A 17 0.61 -15.64 1.88
N VAL A 18 -0.61 -15.91 2.34
CA VAL A 18 -1.01 -17.23 2.87
C VAL A 18 -0.76 -18.33 1.84
N SER A 19 -1.11 -18.08 0.58
CA SER A 19 -0.90 -19.05 -0.51
C SER A 19 0.58 -19.34 -0.75
N TYR A 20 1.44 -18.32 -0.75
CA TYR A 20 2.89 -18.52 -0.87
C TYR A 20 3.48 -19.26 0.33
N CYS A 21 3.05 -18.96 1.56
CA CYS A 21 3.49 -19.70 2.75
C CYS A 21 3.13 -21.19 2.65
N PHE A 22 1.89 -21.53 2.28
CA PHE A 22 1.49 -22.93 2.10
C PHE A 22 2.26 -23.63 0.98
N ALA A 23 2.49 -22.95 -0.14
CA ALA A 23 3.30 -23.49 -1.22
C ALA A 23 4.75 -23.75 -0.76
N ALA A 24 5.38 -22.78 -0.08
CA ALA A 24 6.73 -22.92 0.44
C ALA A 24 6.86 -24.10 1.42
N MET A 25 5.94 -24.22 2.39
CA MET A 25 5.92 -25.35 3.33
C MET A 25 5.75 -26.69 2.62
N ARG A 26 4.91 -26.77 1.58
CA ARG A 26 4.76 -27.99 0.76
C ARG A 26 6.05 -28.39 0.05
N HIS A 27 6.91 -27.42 -0.26
CA HIS A 27 8.24 -27.64 -0.83
C HIS A 27 9.35 -27.81 0.21
N GLY A 28 9.01 -27.90 1.49
CA GLY A 28 9.95 -28.16 2.59
C GLY A 28 10.52 -26.92 3.26
N ALA A 29 10.01 -25.72 2.99
CA ALA A 29 10.42 -24.53 3.73
C ALA A 29 9.92 -24.56 5.17
N GLU A 30 10.78 -24.22 6.12
CA GLU A 30 10.44 -24.06 7.53
C GLU A 30 10.07 -22.59 7.82
N LEU A 31 8.90 -22.37 8.44
CA LEU A 31 8.42 -21.03 8.78
C LEU A 31 8.46 -20.81 10.29
N HIS A 32 9.37 -19.94 10.73
CA HIS A 32 9.56 -19.57 12.13
C HIS A 32 8.76 -18.31 12.47
N GLY A 33 7.49 -18.48 12.82
CA GLY A 33 6.61 -17.38 13.21
C GLY A 33 6.84 -16.90 14.65
N ARG A 34 6.61 -15.60 14.90
CA ARG A 34 6.75 -14.96 16.22
C ARG A 34 8.18 -15.05 16.80
N GLU A 35 9.16 -14.90 15.93
CA GLU A 35 10.57 -14.97 16.28
C GLU A 35 11.28 -13.76 15.68
N GLY A 36 11.56 -12.75 16.53
CA GLY A 36 12.24 -11.55 16.10
C GLY A 36 13.70 -11.84 15.76
N VAL A 37 14.16 -11.38 14.59
CA VAL A 37 15.59 -11.31 14.29
C VAL A 37 16.18 -10.13 15.06
N LEU A 38 17.30 -10.35 15.74
CA LEU A 38 17.98 -9.34 16.55
C LEU A 38 19.17 -8.72 15.80
N ARG A 39 19.93 -9.56 15.09
CA ARG A 39 21.08 -9.15 14.27
C ARG A 39 21.52 -10.29 13.36
N TRP A 40 22.41 -9.97 12.42
CA TRP A 40 23.11 -10.95 11.62
C TRP A 40 24.59 -10.56 11.46
N GLU A 41 25.44 -11.50 11.09
CA GLU A 41 26.85 -11.28 10.77
C GLU A 41 27.32 -12.25 9.67
N PRO A 42 28.30 -11.90 8.82
CA PRO A 42 28.93 -12.86 7.92
C PRO A 42 29.71 -13.91 8.72
N LEU A 43 29.76 -15.15 8.21
CA LEU A 43 30.61 -16.18 8.80
C LEU A 43 32.12 -15.91 8.57
N PRO A 44 33.01 -16.43 9.43
CA PRO A 44 34.45 -16.36 9.19
C PRO A 44 34.81 -16.93 7.81
N GLY A 45 35.60 -16.19 7.03
CA GLY A 45 35.93 -16.56 5.64
C GLY A 45 35.00 -15.96 4.59
N GLY A 46 33.89 -15.33 5.00
CA GLY A 46 32.97 -14.62 4.10
C GLY A 46 31.99 -15.51 3.35
N GLU A 47 32.01 -16.82 3.58
CA GLU A 47 31.08 -17.79 2.99
C GLU A 47 29.90 -18.00 3.94
N GLY A 48 28.75 -17.39 3.61
CA GLY A 48 27.52 -17.51 4.39
C GLY A 48 27.31 -16.45 5.48
N VAL A 49 26.28 -16.66 6.28
CA VAL A 49 25.80 -15.75 7.32
C VAL A 49 25.43 -16.51 8.59
N ARG A 50 25.43 -15.80 9.71
CA ARG A 50 24.81 -16.22 10.96
C ARG A 50 23.75 -15.20 11.36
N VAL A 51 22.55 -15.68 11.68
CA VAL A 51 21.40 -14.88 12.09
C VAL A 51 21.06 -15.20 13.55
N TYR A 52 20.99 -14.17 14.38
CA TYR A 52 20.63 -14.28 15.80
C TYR A 52 19.19 -13.84 15.98
N THR A 53 18.38 -14.67 16.60
CA THR A 53 16.99 -14.36 16.92
C THR A 53 16.77 -14.35 18.43
N GLU A 54 15.56 -14.01 18.85
CA GLU A 54 15.13 -14.12 20.24
C GLU A 54 15.16 -15.57 20.78
N ARG A 55 15.26 -16.58 19.89
CA ARG A 55 15.10 -17.99 20.26
C ARG A 55 16.28 -18.87 19.89
N ALA A 56 16.99 -18.55 18.81
CA ALA A 56 17.97 -19.43 18.21
C ALA A 56 19.03 -18.67 17.41
N ILE A 57 20.03 -19.43 16.95
CA ILE A 57 21.03 -18.99 16.00
C ILE A 57 20.92 -19.90 14.78
N TYR A 58 20.82 -19.28 13.60
CA TYR A 58 20.78 -19.99 12.32
C TYR A 58 21.99 -19.63 11.48
N GLU A 59 22.51 -20.60 10.73
CA GLU A 59 23.56 -20.38 9.74
C GLU A 59 23.03 -20.80 8.37
N ALA A 60 23.40 -20.03 7.34
CA ALA A 60 22.97 -20.27 5.97
C ALA A 60 23.99 -19.72 4.97
N ASP A 61 24.03 -20.30 3.76
CA ASP A 61 24.90 -19.83 2.67
C ASP A 61 24.49 -18.44 2.15
N SER A 62 23.21 -18.07 2.30
CA SER A 62 22.65 -16.81 1.80
C SER A 62 21.60 -16.25 2.74
N LEU A 63 21.46 -14.92 2.73
CA LEU A 63 20.42 -14.19 3.45
C LEU A 63 19.60 -13.32 2.50
N VAL A 64 18.29 -13.31 2.68
CA VAL A 64 17.37 -12.39 2.00
C VAL A 64 16.71 -11.52 3.06
N ILE A 65 16.89 -10.21 2.99
CA ILE A 65 16.33 -9.25 3.95
C ILE A 65 15.15 -8.51 3.32
N THR A 66 13.95 -8.80 3.82
CA THR A 66 12.66 -8.21 3.40
C THR A 66 11.78 -7.85 4.59
N ALA A 67 12.36 -7.25 5.62
CA ALA A 67 11.70 -6.87 6.88
C ALA A 67 10.79 -5.63 6.76
N GLY A 68 10.56 -5.13 5.54
CA GLY A 68 9.67 -4.00 5.27
C GLY A 68 10.14 -2.73 5.98
N ALA A 69 9.32 -2.20 6.88
CA ALA A 69 9.60 -0.97 7.60
C ALA A 69 10.76 -1.08 8.60
N TRP A 70 11.18 -2.30 8.99
CA TRP A 70 12.31 -2.58 9.87
C TRP A 70 13.61 -2.87 9.13
N ASN A 71 13.65 -2.68 7.80
CA ASN A 71 14.84 -3.02 7.02
C ASN A 71 16.08 -2.23 7.44
N ASP A 72 15.95 -1.01 7.95
CA ASP A 72 17.10 -0.19 8.37
C ASP A 72 17.81 -0.72 9.63
N GLU A 73 17.10 -1.45 10.50
CA GLU A 73 17.69 -2.14 11.66
C GLU A 73 18.65 -3.24 11.22
N MET A 74 18.36 -3.90 10.11
CA MET A 74 19.18 -4.98 9.55
C MET A 74 20.18 -4.49 8.50
N LEU A 75 19.90 -3.34 7.87
CA LEU A 75 20.65 -2.74 6.77
C LEU A 75 20.90 -1.27 7.09
N GLY A 76 21.84 -1.00 8.00
CA GLY A 76 22.06 0.35 8.53
C GLY A 76 22.35 1.44 7.48
N PHE A 77 22.85 1.06 6.30
CA PHE A 77 23.08 1.99 5.19
C PHE A 77 21.79 2.46 4.49
N LEU A 78 20.66 1.79 4.71
CA LEU A 78 19.34 2.23 4.24
C LEU A 78 18.71 3.29 5.16
N ARG A 79 19.32 3.56 6.32
CA ARG A 79 18.87 4.61 7.24
C ARG A 79 18.81 5.93 6.48
N ASN A 80 17.67 6.62 6.58
CA ASN A 80 17.32 7.85 5.85
C ASN A 80 16.99 7.69 4.35
N THR A 81 17.28 6.55 3.73
CA THR A 81 16.90 6.26 2.33
C THR A 81 15.64 5.40 2.25
N ALA A 82 15.38 4.54 3.22
CA ALA A 82 14.14 3.76 3.32
C ALA A 82 13.38 4.20 4.58
N VAL A 83 12.49 5.19 4.45
CA VAL A 83 11.85 5.85 5.59
C VAL A 83 10.42 5.34 5.78
N PRO A 84 10.08 4.75 6.95
CA PRO A 84 8.72 4.35 7.26
C PRO A 84 7.79 5.56 7.42
N GLU A 85 6.56 5.38 6.95
CA GLU A 85 5.53 6.41 6.98
C GLU A 85 4.16 5.78 7.24
N LEU A 86 3.45 6.31 8.23
CA LEU A 86 2.10 5.88 8.58
C LEU A 86 1.13 6.20 7.44
N GLN A 87 0.31 5.22 7.08
CA GLN A 87 -0.79 5.40 6.14
C GLN A 87 -2.09 4.97 6.82
N VAL A 88 -3.20 5.64 6.50
CA VAL A 88 -4.53 5.25 6.97
C VAL A 88 -5.45 4.98 5.79
N LEU A 89 -6.28 3.96 5.96
CA LEU A 89 -7.28 3.50 5.00
C LEU A 89 -8.65 3.61 5.64
N ALA A 90 -9.65 4.03 4.87
CA ALA A 90 -11.03 4.10 5.30
C ALA A 90 -11.95 3.27 4.40
N TRP A 91 -12.96 2.67 4.99
CA TRP A 91 -14.07 2.02 4.32
C TRP A 91 -15.36 2.77 4.63
N PHE A 92 -15.94 3.41 3.62
CA PHE A 92 -17.18 4.17 3.78
C PHE A 92 -18.38 3.31 3.36
N GLN A 93 -19.48 3.38 4.11
CA GLN A 93 -20.73 2.75 3.71
C GLN A 93 -21.33 3.52 2.52
N PRO A 94 -21.46 2.93 1.32
CA PRO A 94 -22.06 3.64 0.21
C PRO A 94 -23.56 3.78 0.40
N GLN A 95 -24.11 4.94 0.01
CA GLN A 95 -25.54 5.18 -0.06
C GLN A 95 -26.19 4.43 -1.23
N ARG A 96 -25.40 4.19 -2.29
CA ARG A 96 -25.77 3.42 -3.49
C ARG A 96 -24.76 2.28 -3.69
N PRO A 97 -24.82 1.21 -2.86
CA PRO A 97 -23.82 0.14 -2.87
C PRO A 97 -23.69 -0.57 -4.22
N GLU A 98 -24.75 -0.62 -5.03
CA GLU A 98 -24.74 -1.19 -6.38
C GLU A 98 -23.79 -0.47 -7.35
N PHE A 99 -23.40 0.77 -7.06
CA PHE A 99 -22.41 1.52 -7.85
C PHE A 99 -20.97 1.20 -7.48
N PHE A 100 -20.73 0.47 -6.40
CA PHE A 100 -19.38 0.22 -5.86
C PHE A 100 -19.06 -1.27 -5.75
N THR A 101 -19.73 -2.12 -6.52
CA THR A 101 -19.37 -3.55 -6.63
C THR A 101 -18.17 -3.73 -7.56
N GLN A 102 -17.56 -4.92 -7.54
CA GLN A 102 -16.42 -5.23 -8.41
C GLN A 102 -16.79 -5.22 -9.90
N GLU A 103 -18.05 -5.52 -10.23
CA GLU A 103 -18.58 -5.53 -11.60
C GLU A 103 -18.89 -4.13 -12.11
N SER A 104 -19.26 -3.22 -11.20
CA SER A 104 -19.75 -1.88 -11.55
C SER A 104 -18.72 -0.77 -11.34
N PHE A 105 -17.65 -1.01 -10.58
CA PHE A 105 -16.71 0.02 -10.18
C PHE A 105 -15.25 -0.44 -10.23
N PRO A 106 -14.36 0.29 -10.94
CA PRO A 106 -12.97 -0.10 -11.05
C PRO A 106 -12.17 0.26 -9.80
N VAL A 107 -11.03 -0.41 -9.61
CA VAL A 107 -9.96 0.17 -8.78
C VAL A 107 -9.42 1.42 -9.45
N PHE A 108 -8.96 2.39 -8.66
CA PHE A 108 -8.47 3.64 -9.22
C PHE A 108 -7.23 4.17 -8.53
N ASN A 109 -6.47 4.95 -9.29
CA ASN A 109 -5.55 5.98 -8.79
C ASN A 109 -6.14 7.33 -9.20
N LEU A 110 -6.24 8.26 -8.27
CA LEU A 110 -6.81 9.58 -8.47
C LEU A 110 -5.76 10.63 -8.08
N LEU A 111 -5.44 11.54 -8.99
CA LEU A 111 -4.60 12.71 -8.70
C LEU A 111 -5.45 13.96 -8.87
N VAL A 112 -5.60 14.70 -7.78
CA VAL A 112 -6.43 15.91 -7.65
C VAL A 112 -5.68 16.94 -6.81
N ASP A 113 -6.25 18.14 -6.67
CA ASP A 113 -5.61 19.27 -5.96
C ASP A 113 -5.30 18.92 -4.49
N GLU A 114 -6.14 18.10 -3.85
CA GLU A 114 -5.98 17.66 -2.46
C GLU A 114 -4.90 16.55 -2.29
N GLY A 115 -4.36 16.03 -3.39
CA GLY A 115 -3.31 15.02 -3.41
C GLY A 115 -3.65 13.79 -4.24
N ARG A 116 -2.88 12.72 -3.99
CA ARG A 116 -3.02 11.44 -4.69
C ARG A 116 -3.74 10.42 -3.81
N TYR A 117 -4.81 9.86 -4.34
CA TYR A 117 -5.64 8.85 -3.69
C TYR A 117 -5.66 7.57 -4.50
N TYR A 118 -6.07 6.49 -3.85
CA TYR A 118 -6.39 5.22 -4.47
C TYR A 118 -7.57 4.60 -3.76
N GLY A 119 -8.30 3.75 -4.48
CA GLY A 119 -9.46 3.12 -3.89
C GLY A 119 -9.91 1.87 -4.62
N PHE A 120 -10.81 1.16 -3.96
CA PHE A 120 -11.28 -0.14 -4.39
C PHE A 120 -12.80 -0.21 -4.26
N PRO A 121 -13.46 -0.97 -5.15
CA PRO A 121 -14.84 -1.38 -4.91
C PRO A 121 -14.97 -2.16 -3.59
N VAL A 122 -16.20 -2.37 -3.15
CA VAL A 122 -16.52 -3.20 -1.99
C VAL A 122 -15.99 -4.61 -2.23
N HIS A 123 -15.05 -5.05 -1.39
CA HIS A 123 -14.46 -6.38 -1.44
C HIS A 123 -13.94 -6.81 -0.07
N ALA A 124 -14.36 -7.98 0.40
CA ALA A 124 -14.01 -8.65 1.67
C ALA A 124 -14.33 -7.88 2.96
N VAL A 125 -13.95 -6.61 3.05
CA VAL A 125 -14.33 -5.68 4.12
C VAL A 125 -15.51 -4.84 3.63
N PRO A 126 -16.61 -4.74 4.39
CA PRO A 126 -17.73 -3.89 4.04
C PRO A 126 -17.32 -2.43 3.83
N GLY A 127 -17.75 -1.85 2.72
CA GLY A 127 -17.56 -0.43 2.40
C GLY A 127 -16.66 -0.15 1.19
N PHE A 128 -16.82 1.04 0.62
CA PHE A 128 -15.95 1.60 -0.41
C PHE A 128 -14.62 1.99 0.22
N LYS A 129 -13.53 1.37 -0.25
CA LYS A 129 -12.20 1.56 0.32
C LYS A 129 -11.49 2.74 -0.34
N ILE A 130 -10.89 3.60 0.45
CA ILE A 130 -10.00 4.67 -0.02
C ILE A 130 -8.76 4.80 0.87
N GLY A 131 -7.65 5.20 0.26
CA GLY A 131 -6.45 5.65 0.95
C GLY A 131 -5.83 6.85 0.22
N LYS A 132 -5.06 7.65 0.96
CA LYS A 132 -4.27 8.77 0.43
C LYS A 132 -2.80 8.40 0.47
N TYR A 133 -2.08 8.61 -0.63
CA TYR A 133 -0.63 8.50 -0.63
C TYR A 133 -0.05 9.63 0.21
N HIS A 134 0.91 9.28 1.05
CA HIS A 134 1.53 10.18 2.02
C HIS A 134 0.57 10.78 3.06
N HIS A 135 -0.52 10.05 3.35
CA HIS A 135 -1.61 10.41 4.26
C HIS A 135 -1.48 11.77 4.99
N LEU A 136 -0.88 11.78 6.18
CA LEU A 136 -0.54 12.97 6.98
C LEU A 136 0.99 13.17 7.09
N GLU A 137 1.77 12.49 6.26
CA GLU A 137 3.24 12.54 6.24
C GLU A 137 3.91 12.18 7.57
N GLU A 138 3.22 11.42 8.44
CA GLU A 138 3.77 10.95 9.71
C GLU A 138 4.87 9.91 9.50
N ARG A 139 6.12 10.32 9.73
CA ARG A 139 7.32 9.50 9.59
C ARG A 139 7.93 9.20 10.95
N GLY A 140 8.55 8.03 11.08
CA GLY A 140 9.21 7.66 12.33
C GLY A 140 9.71 6.22 12.31
N HIS A 141 10.32 5.82 13.42
CA HIS A 141 10.68 4.42 13.65
C HIS A 141 9.42 3.56 13.61
N PRO A 142 9.42 2.38 12.96
CA PRO A 142 8.20 1.58 12.78
C PRO A 142 7.55 1.16 14.11
N ASP A 143 8.34 0.97 15.17
CA ASP A 143 7.82 0.68 16.53
C ASP A 143 7.30 1.90 17.29
N ALA A 144 7.71 3.11 16.89
CA ALA A 144 7.28 4.36 17.52
C ALA A 144 6.08 5.00 16.79
N LEU A 145 5.82 4.60 15.55
CA LEU A 145 4.65 5.06 14.80
C LEU A 145 3.36 4.56 15.47
N ARG A 146 2.42 5.48 15.66
CA ARG A 146 1.11 5.16 16.23
C ARG A 146 0.38 4.12 15.37
N ARG A 147 -0.41 3.28 16.04
CA ARG A 147 -1.31 2.30 15.40
C ARG A 147 -2.76 2.73 15.46
N ASP A 148 -3.12 3.53 16.46
CA ASP A 148 -4.45 4.09 16.59
C ASP A 148 -4.71 5.12 15.50
N VAL A 149 -5.96 5.12 15.03
CA VAL A 149 -6.49 6.03 14.02
C VAL A 149 -7.30 7.13 14.70
N MET A 150 -7.16 8.35 14.21
CA MET A 150 -7.72 9.57 14.80
C MET A 150 -8.79 10.17 13.88
N GLU A 151 -9.53 11.16 14.38
CA GLU A 151 -10.58 11.84 13.61
C GLU A 151 -10.00 12.56 12.38
N GLU A 152 -8.82 13.19 12.53
CA GLU A 152 -8.13 13.88 11.44
C GLU A 152 -7.71 12.93 10.31
N ASP A 153 -7.46 11.65 10.62
CA ASP A 153 -7.19 10.64 9.60
C ASP A 153 -8.42 10.37 8.72
N GLU A 154 -9.60 10.37 9.33
CA GLU A 154 -10.85 10.22 8.61
C GLU A 154 -11.15 11.44 7.76
N GLU A 155 -10.99 12.65 8.33
CA GLU A 155 -11.36 13.92 7.69
C GLU A 155 -10.72 14.08 6.31
N VAL A 156 -9.42 13.79 6.20
CA VAL A 156 -8.68 13.89 4.94
C VAL A 156 -9.21 12.93 3.87
N LEU A 157 -9.62 11.72 4.27
CA LEU A 157 -10.19 10.74 3.34
C LEU A 157 -11.64 11.11 3.00
N ARG A 158 -12.41 11.58 3.98
CA ARG A 158 -13.81 12.00 3.83
C ARG A 158 -13.94 13.18 2.89
N GLU A 159 -13.02 14.14 2.92
CA GLU A 159 -12.98 15.28 1.99
C GLU A 159 -12.97 14.79 0.53
N CYS A 160 -12.08 13.85 0.20
CA CYS A 160 -11.98 13.26 -1.12
C CYS A 160 -13.26 12.48 -1.50
N VAL A 161 -13.76 11.63 -0.60
CA VAL A 161 -14.98 10.83 -0.86
C VAL A 161 -16.20 11.72 -1.06
N ALA A 162 -16.42 12.72 -0.22
CA ALA A 162 -17.56 13.63 -0.33
C ALA A 162 -17.54 14.40 -1.66
N ARG A 163 -16.35 14.82 -2.11
CA ARG A 163 -16.19 15.63 -3.33
C ARG A 163 -16.28 14.82 -4.61
N TYR A 164 -15.60 13.67 -4.67
CA TYR A 164 -15.42 12.92 -5.92
C TYR A 164 -16.29 11.66 -6.01
N PHE A 165 -16.75 11.14 -4.87
CA PHE A 165 -17.57 9.93 -4.77
C PHE A 165 -18.76 10.14 -3.81
N PRO A 166 -19.63 11.15 -4.03
CA PRO A 166 -20.68 11.51 -3.06
C PRO A 166 -21.64 10.36 -2.72
N ALA A 167 -21.86 9.44 -3.67
CA ALA A 167 -22.67 8.24 -3.43
C ALA A 167 -22.00 7.21 -2.49
N ALA A 168 -20.69 7.32 -2.26
CA ALA A 168 -19.94 6.54 -1.28
C ALA A 168 -19.81 7.25 0.08
N ALA A 169 -20.18 8.53 0.19
CA ALA A 169 -19.92 9.38 1.36
C ALA A 169 -20.89 9.14 2.54
N GLY A 170 -21.13 7.89 2.92
CA GLY A 170 -21.89 7.55 4.12
C GLY A 170 -21.03 7.52 5.40
N PRO A 171 -21.53 6.88 6.46
CA PRO A 171 -20.75 6.61 7.67
C PRO A 171 -19.48 5.80 7.36
N VAL A 172 -18.40 6.07 8.10
CA VAL A 172 -17.20 5.22 8.03
C VAL A 172 -17.47 3.93 8.79
N MET A 173 -17.29 2.82 8.10
CA MET A 173 -17.47 1.48 8.66
C MET A 173 -16.21 1.01 9.38
N THR A 174 -15.03 1.39 8.88
CA THR A 174 -13.74 0.96 9.43
C THR A 174 -12.63 1.90 9.00
N LEU A 175 -11.70 2.15 9.91
CA LEU A 175 -10.39 2.74 9.66
C LEU A 175 -9.30 1.72 9.99
N LYS A 176 -8.22 1.70 9.21
CA LYS A 176 -7.03 0.88 9.51
C LYS A 176 -5.76 1.65 9.22
N SER A 177 -4.79 1.54 10.12
CA SER A 177 -3.43 1.99 9.89
C SER A 177 -2.60 0.90 9.19
N CYS A 178 -1.67 1.31 8.35
CA CYS A 178 -0.59 0.48 7.81
C CYS A 178 0.66 1.35 7.62
N MET A 179 1.73 0.79 7.03
CA MET A 179 2.96 1.53 6.79
C MET A 179 3.42 1.39 5.35
N PHE A 180 3.89 2.51 4.80
CA PHE A 180 4.81 2.50 3.68
C PHE A 180 6.24 2.58 4.20
N THR A 181 7.18 2.16 3.36
CA THR A 181 8.60 2.48 3.51
C THR A 181 9.01 3.11 2.20
N ASN A 182 9.37 4.40 2.24
CA ASN A 182 9.53 5.25 1.08
C ASN A 182 11.00 5.51 0.77
N ALA A 183 11.36 5.40 -0.51
CA ALA A 183 12.62 5.91 -1.06
C ALA A 183 12.42 7.37 -1.52
N PRO A 184 13.49 8.21 -1.57
CA PRO A 184 13.38 9.61 -2.00
C PRO A 184 12.76 9.79 -3.40
N ASP A 185 12.98 8.84 -4.30
CA ASP A 185 12.48 8.84 -5.67
C ASP A 185 11.19 8.02 -5.87
N GLY A 186 10.68 7.37 -4.82
CA GLY A 186 9.52 6.50 -4.87
C GLY A 186 9.74 5.18 -5.65
N HIS A 187 10.96 4.85 -6.05
CA HIS A 187 11.30 3.58 -6.68
C HIS A 187 11.65 2.50 -5.63
N PHE A 188 11.80 1.25 -6.10
CA PHE A 188 12.28 0.15 -5.28
C PHE A 188 13.79 0.24 -5.05
N ILE A 189 14.28 -0.42 -4.02
CA ILE A 189 15.69 -0.69 -3.74
C ILE A 189 15.84 -2.21 -3.65
N ILE A 190 16.32 -2.82 -4.72
CA ILE A 190 16.51 -4.27 -4.83
C ILE A 190 17.93 -4.48 -5.29
N ASP A 191 18.75 -5.07 -4.43
CA ASP A 191 20.19 -5.16 -4.66
C ASP A 191 20.83 -6.27 -3.80
N LEU A 192 22.13 -6.48 -4.03
CA LEU A 192 23.01 -7.17 -3.09
C LEU A 192 23.56 -6.18 -2.05
N HIS A 193 23.89 -6.68 -0.86
CA HIS A 193 24.56 -5.89 0.15
C HIS A 193 25.94 -5.45 -0.38
N PRO A 194 26.31 -4.15 -0.25
CA PRO A 194 27.52 -3.61 -0.87
C PRO A 194 28.81 -4.31 -0.44
N GLU A 195 28.86 -4.80 0.79
CA GLU A 195 30.04 -5.47 1.37
C GLU A 195 29.88 -7.00 1.51
N HIS A 196 28.68 -7.53 1.31
CA HIS A 196 28.34 -8.92 1.65
C HIS A 196 27.50 -9.54 0.52
N PRO A 197 28.13 -10.01 -0.57
CA PRO A 197 27.40 -10.46 -1.77
C PRO A 197 26.45 -11.64 -1.48
N GLN A 198 26.65 -12.38 -0.38
CA GLN A 198 25.75 -13.42 0.06
C GLN A 198 24.41 -12.94 0.62
N VAL A 199 24.26 -11.63 0.83
CA VAL A 199 23.06 -10.99 1.35
C VAL A 199 22.40 -10.18 0.25
N SER A 200 21.15 -10.50 -0.04
CA SER A 200 20.28 -9.73 -0.95
C SER A 200 19.13 -9.11 -0.17
N TYR A 201 18.53 -8.05 -0.68
CA TYR A 201 17.44 -7.38 0.00
C TYR A 201 16.46 -6.71 -0.96
N ALA A 202 15.24 -6.50 -0.47
CA ALA A 202 14.28 -5.60 -1.08
C ALA A 202 13.73 -4.63 -0.03
N SER A 203 13.91 -3.35 -0.28
CA SER A 203 13.43 -2.20 0.50
C SER A 203 13.42 -0.98 -0.40
N ALA A 204 13.15 0.25 0.01
CA ALA A 204 11.78 0.69 0.20
C ALA A 204 10.86 0.30 -0.99
N CYS A 205 9.65 -0.20 -0.71
CA CYS A 205 8.65 -0.52 -1.73
C CYS A 205 7.71 0.65 -2.07
N SER A 206 7.90 1.79 -1.41
CA SER A 206 7.27 3.10 -1.66
C SER A 206 5.74 3.08 -1.84
N GLY A 207 5.07 2.19 -1.11
CA GLY A 207 3.60 2.08 -1.12
C GLY A 207 2.98 1.46 -2.37
N HIS A 208 3.78 0.88 -3.27
CA HIS A 208 3.27 0.28 -4.51
C HIS A 208 3.90 -1.06 -4.90
N GLY A 209 4.67 -1.67 -3.99
CA GLY A 209 5.40 -2.92 -4.22
C GLY A 209 4.56 -4.19 -4.28
N PHE A 210 3.39 -4.26 -3.63
CA PHE A 210 2.66 -5.53 -3.47
C PHE A 210 2.31 -6.21 -4.82
N LYS A 211 1.91 -5.44 -5.83
CA LYS A 211 1.60 -5.96 -7.17
C LYS A 211 2.79 -6.61 -7.89
N PHE A 212 4.01 -6.33 -7.42
CA PHE A 212 5.25 -6.91 -7.93
C PHE A 212 5.79 -8.02 -7.04
N GLY A 213 5.11 -8.38 -5.93
CA GLY A 213 5.63 -9.33 -4.95
C GLY A 213 6.01 -10.69 -5.54
N SER A 214 5.29 -11.17 -6.56
CA SER A 214 5.63 -12.39 -7.29
C SER A 214 6.99 -12.29 -7.99
N VAL A 215 7.18 -11.28 -8.84
CA VAL A 215 8.43 -11.11 -9.60
C VAL A 215 9.60 -10.67 -8.71
N ILE A 216 9.34 -9.89 -7.65
CA ILE A 216 10.36 -9.54 -6.67
C ILE A 216 10.83 -10.80 -5.92
N GLY A 217 9.92 -11.72 -5.58
CA GLY A 217 10.29 -13.01 -5.00
C GLY A 217 11.19 -13.84 -5.92
N GLU A 218 10.90 -13.87 -7.22
CA GLU A 218 11.76 -14.52 -8.22
C GLU A 218 13.13 -13.86 -8.33
N ILE A 219 13.18 -12.52 -8.39
CA ILE A 219 14.43 -11.75 -8.41
C ILE A 219 15.28 -12.06 -7.16
N LEU A 220 14.68 -12.07 -5.98
CA LEU A 220 15.41 -12.33 -4.73
C LEU A 220 15.89 -13.79 -4.64
N ALA A 221 15.13 -14.75 -5.17
CA ALA A 221 15.58 -16.14 -5.28
C ALA A 221 16.81 -16.25 -6.20
N ASP A 222 16.77 -15.60 -7.37
CA ASP A 222 17.89 -15.50 -8.30
C ASP A 222 19.13 -14.86 -7.64
N LEU A 223 18.95 -13.73 -6.95
CA LEU A 223 20.05 -13.03 -6.26
C LEU A 223 20.63 -13.86 -5.11
N ALA A 224 19.80 -14.58 -4.36
CA ALA A 224 20.26 -15.48 -3.30
C ALA A 224 21.05 -16.66 -3.85
N GLN A 225 20.62 -17.25 -4.97
CA GLN A 225 21.23 -18.47 -5.51
C GLN A 225 22.42 -18.19 -6.43
N TYR A 226 22.35 -17.14 -7.24
CA TYR A 226 23.29 -16.90 -8.35
C TYR A 226 23.98 -15.53 -8.30
N ARG A 227 23.61 -14.66 -7.36
CA ARG A 227 24.14 -13.28 -7.25
C ARG A 227 23.84 -12.39 -8.46
N GLN A 228 22.92 -12.83 -9.29
CA GLN A 228 22.47 -12.13 -10.49
C GLN A 228 21.04 -12.56 -10.78
N THR A 229 20.28 -11.74 -11.48
CA THR A 229 18.95 -12.09 -11.95
C THR A 229 18.82 -11.82 -13.45
N ARG A 230 17.91 -12.54 -14.10
CA ARG A 230 17.54 -12.31 -15.50
C ARG A 230 16.76 -11.00 -15.72
N HIS A 231 16.20 -10.42 -14.67
CA HIS A 231 15.43 -9.19 -14.74
C HIS A 231 16.36 -7.96 -14.69
N ASN A 232 16.11 -6.94 -15.52
CA ASN A 232 16.84 -5.68 -15.36
C ASN A 232 16.34 -4.96 -14.09
N ILE A 233 17.24 -4.81 -13.12
CA ILE A 233 17.00 -4.11 -11.85
C ILE A 233 17.87 -2.87 -11.70
N ASP A 234 18.46 -2.34 -12.78
CA ASP A 234 19.40 -1.20 -12.76
C ASP A 234 18.76 0.06 -12.14
N LEU A 235 17.46 0.26 -12.37
CA LEU A 235 16.68 1.35 -11.77
C LEU A 235 16.57 1.23 -10.25
N PHE A 236 16.72 0.02 -9.70
CA PHE A 236 16.47 -0.31 -8.31
C PHE A 236 17.73 -0.50 -7.49
N THR A 237 18.93 -0.31 -8.04
CA THR A 237 20.16 -0.44 -7.26
C THR A 237 20.25 0.65 -6.19
N HIS A 238 20.86 0.31 -5.06
CA HIS A 238 21.08 1.30 -3.99
C HIS A 238 22.13 2.36 -4.37
N THR A 239 23.05 2.00 -5.27
CA THR A 239 24.13 2.88 -5.74
C THR A 239 23.63 4.18 -6.37
N ARG A 240 22.37 4.24 -6.85
CA ARG A 240 21.77 5.46 -7.40
C ARG A 240 21.66 6.62 -6.40
N PHE A 241 21.76 6.33 -5.09
CA PHE A 241 21.78 7.34 -4.02
C PHE A 241 23.20 7.68 -3.53
N GLN A 242 24.23 6.93 -3.96
CA GLN A 242 25.62 7.22 -3.60
C GLN A 242 26.15 8.41 -4.43
N GLY A 243 26.74 9.41 -3.77
CA GLY A 243 27.26 10.63 -4.42
C GLY A 243 26.31 11.83 -4.43
N GLN A 244 25.10 11.69 -3.91
CA GLN A 244 24.25 12.84 -3.55
C GLN A 244 24.66 13.31 -2.15
N SER A 245 25.66 14.19 -2.08
CA SER A 245 26.10 14.79 -0.81
C SER A 245 24.90 15.31 -0.03
N ALA A 246 24.83 14.97 1.25
CA ALA A 246 23.92 15.56 2.22
C ALA A 246 24.12 17.08 2.30
N HIS A 247 23.54 17.84 1.37
CA HIS A 247 23.18 19.21 1.63
C HIS A 247 22.02 19.13 2.62
N GLY A 248 22.32 19.56 3.86
CA GLY A 248 21.39 19.47 4.97
C GLY A 248 20.01 19.96 4.57
N PHE A 249 19.00 19.15 4.90
CA PHE A 249 17.63 19.63 4.97
C PHE A 249 17.55 20.59 6.17
N SER A 250 18.01 21.83 5.98
CA SER A 250 17.52 22.96 6.75
C SER A 250 16.12 23.24 6.25
N GLY A 251 15.14 23.14 7.14
CA GLY A 251 13.73 23.32 6.82
C GLY A 251 13.48 24.66 6.15
N GLU A 252 13.12 24.63 4.87
CA GLU A 252 12.26 25.58 4.20
C GLU A 252 11.51 24.82 3.11
N HIS A 253 10.20 25.07 3.03
CA HIS A 253 9.25 24.41 2.14
C HIS A 253 9.66 24.52 0.66
N GLY A 254 10.40 23.53 0.17
CA GLY A 254 10.61 23.28 -1.25
C GLY A 254 9.55 22.28 -1.73
N ALA A 255 8.55 22.77 -2.47
CA ALA A 255 7.56 21.93 -3.11
C ALA A 255 8.23 20.78 -3.87
N LEU A 256 7.97 19.54 -3.44
CA LEU A 256 8.28 18.33 -4.20
C LEU A 256 7.56 18.47 -5.54
N THR A 257 8.31 18.84 -6.59
CA THR A 257 7.76 18.79 -7.95
C THR A 257 7.72 17.31 -8.31
N PRO A 258 6.54 16.69 -8.51
CA PRO A 258 6.50 15.29 -8.87
C PRO A 258 7.16 15.11 -10.24
N ILE A 259 8.08 14.15 -10.33
CA ILE A 259 8.87 13.78 -11.53
C ILE A 259 8.00 13.52 -12.78
N TYR A 260 6.68 13.37 -12.60
CA TYR A 260 5.70 13.20 -13.67
C TYR A 260 5.41 14.47 -14.51
N GLU A 261 5.71 15.68 -14.04
CA GLU A 261 5.49 16.91 -14.86
C GLU A 261 6.40 16.98 -16.10
N THR A 262 7.60 16.39 -16.03
CA THR A 262 8.58 16.46 -17.11
C THR A 262 8.18 15.59 -18.31
N ALA A 263 7.47 14.48 -18.08
CA ALA A 263 7.01 13.57 -19.12
C ALA A 263 5.82 14.13 -19.92
N VAL A 264 4.89 14.83 -19.25
CA VAL A 264 3.67 15.35 -19.90
C VAL A 264 3.96 16.59 -20.76
N ARG A 265 4.91 17.45 -20.34
CA ARG A 265 5.26 18.66 -21.11
C ARG A 265 5.94 18.37 -22.46
N LYS A 266 6.65 17.24 -22.60
CA LYS A 266 7.32 16.89 -23.87
C LYS A 266 6.36 16.39 -24.95
N HIS A 267 5.20 15.84 -24.60
CA HIS A 267 4.19 15.43 -25.58
C HIS A 267 3.16 16.51 -25.92
N ALA A 268 2.82 17.39 -24.97
CA ALA A 268 1.82 18.45 -25.21
C ALA A 268 2.26 19.54 -26.21
N LYS A 269 3.55 19.65 -26.56
CA LYS A 269 4.05 20.64 -27.55
C LYS A 269 3.92 20.21 -29.01
N ARG A 270 3.47 18.98 -29.31
CA ARG A 270 3.39 18.49 -30.70
C ARG A 270 2.01 18.56 -31.34
N GLU A 271 0.95 18.87 -30.60
CA GLU A 271 -0.42 18.87 -31.12
C GLU A 271 -1.23 20.07 -30.63
N GLN A 272 -0.94 21.24 -31.19
CA GLN A 272 -1.87 22.38 -31.19
C GLN A 272 -1.96 22.98 -32.59
N HIS A 273 -2.76 22.35 -33.44
CA HIS A 273 -3.43 23.03 -34.55
C HIS A 273 -4.94 23.04 -34.30
N THR A 274 -5.39 24.23 -33.91
CA THR A 274 -6.63 24.91 -34.29
C THR A 274 -7.86 24.05 -34.66
N ILE A 275 -8.97 24.26 -33.93
CA ILE A 275 -10.27 24.70 -34.48
C ILE A 275 -11.09 25.28 -33.32
N SER A 276 -11.55 26.52 -33.50
CA SER A 276 -12.48 27.24 -32.64
C SER A 276 -13.89 27.17 -33.23
N SER A 277 -14.92 27.02 -32.39
CA SER A 277 -16.18 27.79 -32.48
C SER A 277 -17.13 27.53 -31.30
N PRO A 278 -17.98 28.50 -30.92
CA PRO A 278 -18.63 28.56 -29.61
C PRO A 278 -20.16 28.33 -29.66
N VAL A 279 -20.76 27.70 -28.65
CA VAL A 279 -22.23 27.76 -28.44
C VAL A 279 -22.61 27.93 -26.96
N ARG A 280 -22.98 29.17 -26.66
CA ARG A 280 -24.04 29.73 -25.79
C ARG A 280 -24.72 28.86 -24.71
N ARG A 281 -24.62 29.35 -23.46
CA ARG A 281 -25.44 29.02 -22.27
C ARG A 281 -26.90 29.49 -22.41
N THR A 282 -27.83 28.74 -21.83
CA THR A 282 -29.07 29.28 -21.23
C THR A 282 -29.33 28.63 -19.88
N ARG A 283 -29.75 29.45 -18.90
CA ARG A 283 -30.14 29.12 -17.52
C ARG A 283 -31.65 28.99 -17.46
N HIS A 284 -32.18 28.12 -16.59
CA HIS A 284 -33.39 28.38 -15.82
C HIS A 284 -33.46 27.51 -14.56
N SER A 285 -33.61 28.16 -13.40
CA SER A 285 -34.29 27.68 -12.19
C SER A 285 -35.55 28.52 -12.00
N PRO A 286 -36.58 28.06 -11.27
CA PRO A 286 -36.77 28.56 -9.89
C PRO A 286 -37.44 27.54 -8.92
N SER A 287 -36.99 27.40 -7.67
CA SER A 287 -37.53 27.95 -6.39
C SER A 287 -38.66 27.16 -5.69
N GLY A 288 -38.54 26.92 -4.36
CA GLY A 288 -39.69 26.97 -3.41
C GLY A 288 -39.99 25.78 -2.45
N ILE A 289 -39.22 25.66 -1.35
CA ILE A 289 -39.52 25.56 0.12
C ILE A 289 -41.02 25.52 0.59
N PRO A 290 -41.48 25.12 1.84
CA PRO A 290 -40.96 24.33 3.02
C PRO A 290 -41.95 23.27 3.64
N GLY A 291 -41.50 22.51 4.67
CA GLY A 291 -42.29 22.36 5.92
C GLY A 291 -42.40 20.96 6.57
N ALA A 292 -41.88 20.83 7.79
CA ALA A 292 -41.82 19.68 8.73
C ALA A 292 -43.20 19.29 9.35
N PRO A 293 -43.38 18.40 10.40
CA PRO A 293 -42.40 17.83 11.34
C PRO A 293 -42.64 16.40 11.92
N SER A 294 -41.72 16.05 12.84
CA SER A 294 -41.86 15.23 14.06
C SER A 294 -41.61 13.72 14.00
N ARG A 295 -40.61 13.28 14.78
CA ARG A 295 -40.67 12.02 15.54
C ARG A 295 -39.98 12.15 16.89
N GLU A 296 -40.71 11.73 17.90
CA GLU A 296 -40.30 11.52 19.28
C GLU A 296 -39.36 10.32 19.43
N THR A 297 -38.45 10.52 20.38
CA THR A 297 -37.73 9.63 21.30
C THR A 297 -38.06 8.13 21.47
N HIS A 298 -36.95 7.39 21.72
CA HIS A 298 -36.69 6.43 22.81
C HIS A 298 -36.73 4.89 22.58
N LEU A 299 -35.67 4.25 23.14
CA LEU A 299 -35.49 2.85 23.59
C LEU A 299 -35.13 1.81 22.50
N SER A 300 -34.28 0.80 22.71
CA SER A 300 -33.44 0.34 23.82
C SER A 300 -32.49 -0.76 23.32
N ARG A 301 -31.42 -1.02 24.07
CA ARG A 301 -30.52 -2.19 23.98
C ARG A 301 -31.25 -3.52 23.73
N ALA A 302 -30.62 -4.39 22.92
CA ALA A 302 -30.67 -5.84 23.12
C ALA A 302 -29.37 -6.48 22.62
N TYR A 303 -28.66 -7.11 23.56
CA TYR A 303 -27.60 -8.08 23.34
C TYR A 303 -28.21 -9.47 23.10
N GLY A 304 -27.50 -10.33 22.35
CA GLY A 304 -27.75 -11.77 22.20
C GLY A 304 -27.93 -12.16 20.73
N GLU A 305 -27.37 -13.22 20.15
CA GLU A 305 -26.63 -14.41 20.61
C GLU A 305 -25.85 -14.93 19.38
N GLN A 306 -24.71 -15.61 19.59
CA GLN A 306 -24.00 -16.33 18.52
C GLN A 306 -24.72 -17.64 18.17
N PRO A 307 -24.85 -18.04 16.89
CA PRO A 307 -25.42 -19.34 16.54
C PRO A 307 -24.46 -20.50 16.86
N SER A 308 -25.00 -21.58 17.43
CA SER A 308 -24.30 -22.80 17.81
C SER A 308 -23.74 -23.60 16.62
N GLU A 309 -22.65 -24.32 16.87
CA GLU A 309 -21.87 -25.14 15.91
C GLU A 309 -22.71 -26.14 15.09
N GLN A 310 -23.88 -26.54 15.59
CA GLN A 310 -24.77 -27.47 14.88
C GLN A 310 -25.40 -26.89 13.60
N ARG A 311 -25.49 -25.55 13.45
CA ARG A 311 -25.96 -24.94 12.19
C ARG A 311 -24.90 -24.90 11.09
N MET A 312 -23.61 -24.97 11.42
CA MET A 312 -22.54 -24.97 10.41
C MET A 312 -22.36 -26.34 9.74
N GLN A 313 -22.67 -27.44 10.43
CA GLN A 313 -22.52 -28.78 9.85
C GLN A 313 -23.61 -29.14 8.83
N GLN A 314 -24.84 -28.65 8.99
CA GLN A 314 -25.90 -28.89 7.99
C GLN A 314 -25.71 -28.13 6.67
N GLN A 315 -24.97 -27.01 6.68
CA GLN A 315 -24.69 -26.25 5.46
C GLN A 315 -23.52 -26.84 4.63
N ALA A 316 -22.67 -27.68 5.23
CA ALA A 316 -21.54 -28.31 4.55
C ALA A 316 -21.95 -29.53 3.70
N GLU A 317 -23.06 -30.20 4.02
CA GLU A 317 -23.52 -31.39 3.28
C GLU A 317 -24.36 -31.07 2.03
N THR A 318 -24.86 -29.84 1.90
CA THR A 318 -25.66 -29.42 0.73
C THR A 318 -24.79 -28.97 -0.46
N ILE A 319 -23.47 -28.83 -0.30
CA ILE A 319 -22.54 -28.37 -1.34
C ILE A 319 -21.83 -29.54 -2.06
N ARG A 320 -22.18 -30.80 -1.75
CA ARG A 320 -21.60 -32.01 -2.38
C ARG A 320 -22.59 -32.92 -3.12
N SER A 321 -23.71 -32.38 -3.60
CA SER A 321 -24.61 -33.05 -4.56
C SER A 321 -24.85 -32.15 -5.76
#